data_AF-S9QY66-F1
#
_entry.id   AF-S9QY66-F1
#
_cell.length_a   1.000
_cell.length_b   1.000
_cell.length_c   1.000
_cell.angle_alpha   90.00
_cell.angle_beta   90.00
_cell.angle_gamma   90.00
#
_symmetry.space_group_name_H-M   'P 1'
#
loop_
_entity.id
_entity.type
_entity.pdbx_description
1 polymer ?
#
loop_
_entity_poly.entity_id
_entity_poly.type
_entity_poly.pdbx_seq_one_letter_code
_entity_poly.pdbx_strand_id
1 'polypeptide(L)'
;MGQDRRAAARKAAGALDPMSGTLSLDRIGIVVIGRNEGERLRRCLHSLAGQGGRAVYVDSGSTDGSVALARAMGLRVVELDPGRPFTAARGRNAGFAALMEDGAPDLVQFVDGDCELVPGWTEAAAAAMQADPSIGIATGWRTEIEPERNLFHALAEMEWHGPVGDDRVLRGGR
;
A
#
# COMPACT_ATOMS: atom_id res chain seq x y z
N MET A 1 -33.19 19.81 -28.75
CA MET A 1 -32.52 21.04 -29.20
C MET A 1 -31.94 21.68 -27.94
N GLY A 2 -30.79 21.24 -27.43
CA GLY A 2 -29.44 21.55 -27.95
C GLY A 2 -29.20 23.04 -27.67
N GLN A 3 -28.36 23.51 -26.75
CA GLN A 3 -26.95 23.28 -26.42
C GLN A 3 -26.70 24.15 -25.16
N ASP A 4 -25.66 24.12 -24.35
CA ASP A 4 -24.54 23.24 -24.03
C ASP A 4 -23.88 23.96 -22.84
N ARG A 5 -24.11 23.50 -21.60
CA ARG A 5 -23.55 24.11 -20.37
C ARG A 5 -22.44 23.23 -19.76
N ARG A 6 -21.79 22.39 -20.57
CA ARG A 6 -20.70 21.50 -20.12
C ARG A 6 -19.30 21.91 -20.60
N ALA A 7 -19.15 23.14 -21.10
CA ALA A 7 -17.86 23.70 -21.47
C ALA A 7 -17.41 24.78 -20.48
N ALA A 8 -16.94 24.39 -19.27
CA ALA A 8 -16.03 25.19 -18.44
C ALA A 8 -15.67 24.47 -17.13
N ALA A 9 -14.79 23.48 -17.19
CA ALA A 9 -13.90 23.09 -16.08
C ALA A 9 -12.89 22.03 -16.56
N ARG A 10 -12.26 22.26 -17.72
CA ARG A 10 -11.03 21.56 -18.09
C ARG A 10 -9.90 22.56 -17.88
N LYS A 11 -8.89 22.12 -17.13
CA LYS A 11 -7.54 22.71 -16.94
C LYS A 11 -7.29 23.36 -15.57
N ALA A 12 -6.81 22.54 -14.64
CA ALA A 12 -5.58 22.76 -13.86
C ALA A 12 -5.28 21.54 -12.96
N ALA A 13 -5.07 20.36 -13.56
CA ALA A 13 -4.14 19.41 -12.96
C ALA A 13 -2.82 19.72 -13.67
N GLY A 14 -1.83 20.27 -12.95
CA GLY A 14 -0.49 20.41 -13.48
C GLY A 14 -0.06 19.07 -14.06
N ALA A 15 0.45 19.08 -15.29
CA ALA A 15 1.10 17.89 -15.81
C ALA A 15 2.18 17.50 -14.80
N LEU A 16 2.05 16.32 -14.21
CA LEU A 16 3.18 15.69 -13.53
C LEU A 16 4.27 15.62 -14.59
N ASP A 17 5.39 16.30 -14.36
CA ASP A 17 6.55 16.16 -15.24
C ASP A 17 6.83 14.66 -15.39
N PRO A 18 6.96 14.13 -16.62
CA PRO A 18 7.32 12.74 -16.80
C PRO A 18 8.63 12.53 -16.04
N MET A 19 8.64 11.57 -15.12
CA MET A 19 9.77 11.31 -14.22
C MET A 19 11.02 10.96 -15.03
N SER A 20 11.78 12.00 -15.41
CA SER A 20 12.97 11.89 -16.23
C SER A 20 14.14 11.58 -15.30
N GLY A 21 14.31 10.29 -15.02
CA GLY A 21 15.35 9.73 -14.15
C GLY A 21 14.85 8.46 -13.48
N THR A 22 15.65 7.39 -13.50
CA THR A 22 15.29 6.10 -12.87
C THR A 22 14.78 6.33 -11.44
N LEU A 23 13.58 5.82 -11.15
CA LEU A 23 13.02 5.84 -9.80
C LEU A 23 13.95 5.11 -8.85
N SER A 24 14.49 5.84 -7.88
CA SER A 24 15.30 5.24 -6.83
C SER A 24 14.40 4.70 -5.73
N LEU A 25 14.67 3.49 -5.25
CA LEU A 25 13.86 2.83 -4.23
C LEU A 25 13.78 3.64 -2.91
N ASP A 26 14.80 4.46 -2.62
CA ASP A 26 14.81 5.35 -1.46
C ASP A 26 13.72 6.45 -1.50
N ARG A 27 13.23 6.77 -2.70
CA ARG A 27 12.12 7.71 -2.93
C ARG A 27 10.74 7.08 -2.77
N ILE A 28 10.66 5.78 -2.53
CA ILE A 28 9.40 5.06 -2.30
C ILE A 28 9.12 4.97 -0.81
N GLY A 29 7.97 5.49 -0.40
CA GLY A 29 7.47 5.37 0.97
C GLY A 29 6.58 4.15 1.14
N ILE A 30 6.64 3.50 2.30
CA ILE A 30 5.83 2.33 2.64
C ILE A 30 4.91 2.68 3.81
N VAL A 31 3.63 2.36 3.68
CA VAL A 31 2.64 2.45 4.75
C VAL A 31 2.14 1.06 5.07
N VAL A 32 2.44 0.59 6.27
CA VAL A 32 1.90 -0.65 6.83
C VAL A 32 0.74 -0.30 7.75
N ILE A 33 -0.42 -0.93 7.59
CA ILE A 33 -1.52 -0.81 8.55
C ILE A 33 -1.72 -2.14 9.29
N GLY A 34 -2.05 -2.12 10.57
CA GLY A 34 -2.27 -3.37 11.30
C GLY A 34 -3.08 -3.24 12.58
N ARG A 35 -3.58 -4.39 13.05
CA ARG A 35 -4.21 -4.53 14.35
C ARG A 35 -4.09 -5.95 14.87
N ASN A 36 -3.35 -6.14 15.96
CA ASN A 36 -3.23 -7.44 16.64
C ASN A 36 -2.74 -8.58 15.72
N GLU A 37 -1.70 -8.32 14.92
CA GLU A 37 -1.21 -9.26 13.91
C GLU A 37 -0.07 -10.17 14.40
N GLY A 38 0.48 -9.92 15.59
CA GLY A 38 1.49 -10.75 16.24
C GLY A 38 2.65 -11.17 15.34
N GLU A 39 2.79 -12.48 15.10
CA GLU A 39 3.83 -13.03 14.23
C GLU A 39 3.74 -12.58 12.78
N ARG A 40 2.51 -12.36 12.27
CA ARG A 40 2.33 -11.89 10.90
C ARG A 40 2.91 -10.50 10.71
N LEU A 41 2.73 -9.61 11.68
CA LEU A 41 3.35 -8.28 11.64
C LEU A 41 4.87 -8.36 11.56
N ARG A 42 5.50 -9.22 12.37
CA ARG A 42 6.96 -9.35 12.34
C ARG A 42 7.45 -9.78 10.96
N ARG A 43 6.80 -10.75 10.35
CA ARG A 43 7.12 -11.22 8.99
C ARG A 43 6.89 -10.12 7.95
N CYS A 44 5.75 -9.43 8.03
CA CYS A 44 5.43 -8.27 7.21
C CYS A 44 6.56 -7.22 7.28
N LEU A 45 6.91 -6.77 8.49
CA LEU A 45 7.92 -5.74 8.70
C LEU A 45 9.32 -6.18 8.25
N HIS A 46 9.68 -7.45 8.39
CA HIS A 46 10.92 -7.98 7.84
C HIS A 46 10.94 -8.01 6.31
N SER A 47 9.81 -8.31 5.68
CA SER A 47 9.70 -8.34 4.21
C SER A 47 9.94 -6.98 3.54
N LEU A 48 9.85 -5.88 4.30
CA LEU A 48 10.08 -4.52 3.80
C LEU A 48 11.56 -4.22 3.52
N ALA A 49 12.49 -5.02 4.05
CA ALA A 49 13.91 -4.81 3.87
C ALA A 49 14.27 -4.83 2.37
N GLY A 50 14.81 -3.71 1.85
CA GLY A 50 15.16 -3.57 0.44
C GLY A 50 13.99 -3.27 -0.50
N GLN A 51 12.77 -3.07 0.01
CA GLN A 51 11.58 -2.74 -0.80
C GLN A 51 11.30 -1.24 -0.89
N GLY A 52 12.03 -0.39 -0.16
CA GLY A 52 11.80 1.05 -0.18
C GLY A 52 12.72 1.80 0.78
N GLY A 53 12.61 3.12 0.80
CA GLY A 53 13.46 3.97 1.63
C GLY A 53 12.94 4.17 3.05
N ARG A 54 11.64 4.44 3.19
CA ARG A 54 11.02 4.84 4.46
C ARG A 54 9.74 4.05 4.70
N ALA A 55 9.53 3.58 5.92
CA ALA A 55 8.32 2.85 6.30
C ALA A 55 7.65 3.46 7.53
N VAL A 56 6.33 3.58 7.49
CA VAL A 56 5.47 3.98 8.61
C VAL A 56 4.53 2.83 8.93
N TYR A 57 4.48 2.42 10.20
CA TYR A 57 3.45 1.51 10.71
C TYR A 57 2.31 2.31 11.33
N VAL A 58 1.08 1.99 10.97
CA VAL A 58 -0.13 2.63 11.47
C VAL A 58 -0.95 1.61 12.25
N ASP A 59 -1.05 1.84 13.55
CA ASP A 59 -1.71 0.95 14.48
C ASP A 59 -3.18 1.31 14.68
N SER A 60 -4.06 0.31 14.59
CA SER A 60 -5.50 0.46 14.82
C SER A 60 -5.93 -0.05 16.20
N GLY A 61 -5.19 0.29 17.24
CA GLY A 61 -5.50 -0.06 18.62
C GLY A 61 -5.14 -1.49 18.97
N SER A 62 -3.89 -1.88 18.70
CA SER A 62 -3.35 -3.18 19.06
C SER A 62 -3.03 -3.27 20.56
N THR A 63 -3.16 -4.48 21.10
CA THR A 63 -2.87 -4.81 22.51
C THR A 63 -1.90 -5.99 22.66
N ASP A 64 -1.37 -6.50 21.55
CA ASP A 64 -0.53 -7.69 21.47
C ASP A 64 0.98 -7.39 21.40
N GLY A 65 1.38 -6.13 21.57
CA GLY A 65 2.77 -5.69 21.45
C GLY A 65 3.18 -5.23 20.04
N SER A 66 2.27 -5.18 19.07
CA SER A 66 2.54 -4.72 17.69
C SER A 66 3.26 -3.36 17.63
N VAL A 67 2.81 -2.38 18.41
CA VAL A 67 3.42 -1.04 18.48
C VAL A 67 4.86 -1.10 18.99
N ALA A 68 5.10 -1.88 20.05
CA ALA A 68 6.44 -2.02 20.63
C ALA A 68 7.39 -2.71 19.66
N LEU A 69 6.92 -3.75 18.96
CA LEU A 69 7.66 -4.43 17.90
C LEU A 69 8.07 -3.46 16.77
N ALA A 70 7.12 -2.72 16.21
CA ALA A 70 7.39 -1.79 15.11
C ALA A 70 8.41 -0.70 15.52
N ARG A 71 8.28 -0.15 16.73
CA ARG A 71 9.25 0.82 17.29
C ARG A 71 10.63 0.20 17.47
N ALA A 72 10.72 -1.04 17.98
CA ALA A 72 11.99 -1.73 18.18
C ALA A 72 12.72 -2.02 16.86
N MET A 73 11.98 -2.19 15.76
CA MET A 73 12.51 -2.30 14.41
C MET A 73 12.90 -0.95 13.79
N GLY A 74 12.76 0.15 14.51
CA GLY A 74 13.13 1.49 14.05
C GLY A 74 12.08 2.16 13.15
N LEU A 75 10.87 1.62 13.04
CA LEU A 75 9.81 2.24 12.24
C LEU A 75 9.17 3.40 12.99
N ARG A 76 8.76 4.41 12.22
CA ARG A 76 7.83 5.43 12.69
C ARG A 76 6.47 4.77 12.91
N VAL A 77 5.86 5.02 14.08
CA VAL A 77 4.54 4.48 14.42
C VAL A 77 3.51 5.59 14.59
N VAL A 78 2.36 5.43 13.93
CA VAL A 78 1.18 6.28 14.10
C VAL A 78 0.09 5.46 14.76
N GLU A 79 -0.29 5.82 15.98
CA GLU A 79 -1.42 5.18 16.68
C GLU A 79 -2.70 5.94 16.37
N LEU A 80 -3.70 5.26 15.80
CA LEU A 80 -4.98 5.88 15.49
C LEU A 80 -5.81 6.12 16.76
N ASP A 81 -6.40 7.31 16.87
CA ASP A 81 -7.35 7.63 17.93
C ASP A 81 -8.53 6.63 17.95
N PRO A 82 -8.76 5.92 19.08
CA PRO A 82 -9.84 4.94 19.24
C PRO A 82 -11.23 5.58 19.38
N GLY A 83 -11.32 6.91 19.58
CA GLY A 83 -12.58 7.65 19.62
C GLY A 83 -13.34 7.69 18.29
N ARG A 84 -12.74 7.17 17.22
CA ARG A 84 -13.33 7.05 15.88
C ARG A 84 -13.17 5.62 15.36
N PRO A 85 -14.09 5.13 14.51
CA PRO A 85 -13.96 3.80 13.90
C PRO A 85 -12.61 3.60 13.23
N PHE A 86 -12.05 2.42 13.42
CA PHE A 86 -10.88 1.97 12.67
C PHE A 86 -11.32 1.50 11.29
N THR A 87 -10.70 2.04 10.25
CA THR A 87 -10.92 1.61 8.86
C THR A 87 -9.58 1.56 8.15
N ALA A 88 -9.44 0.64 7.19
CA ALA A 88 -8.21 0.54 6.40
C ALA A 88 -7.88 1.85 5.68
N ALA A 89 -8.90 2.55 5.15
CA ALA A 89 -8.75 3.86 4.52
C ALA A 89 -8.17 4.91 5.49
N ARG A 90 -8.64 4.94 6.75
CA ARG A 90 -8.11 5.86 7.76
C ARG A 90 -6.66 5.54 8.10
N GLY A 91 -6.33 4.26 8.24
CA GLY A 91 -4.95 3.81 8.47
C GLY A 91 -4.01 4.26 7.35
N ARG A 92 -4.37 3.96 6.10
CA ARG A 92 -3.57 4.31 4.91
C ARG A 92 -3.39 5.83 4.78
N ASN A 93 -4.45 6.61 4.99
CA ASN A 93 -4.37 8.07 4.92
C ASN A 93 -3.50 8.68 6.03
N ALA A 94 -3.57 8.15 7.26
CA ALA A 94 -2.74 8.63 8.36
C ALA A 94 -1.26 8.31 8.12
N GLY A 95 -0.94 7.11 7.62
CA GLY A 95 0.43 6.75 7.26
C GLY A 95 0.97 7.56 6.09
N PHE A 96 0.13 7.82 5.07
CA PHE A 96 0.50 8.70 3.95
C PHE A 96 0.82 10.12 4.45
N ALA A 97 -0.03 10.70 5.31
CA ALA A 97 0.21 12.01 5.89
C ALA A 97 1.54 12.05 6.67
N ALA A 98 1.83 11.03 7.47
CA ALA A 98 3.10 10.92 8.18
C ALA A 98 4.32 10.86 7.23
N LEU A 99 4.23 10.10 6.13
CA LEU A 99 5.31 10.07 5.13
C LEU A 99 5.57 11.45 4.50
N MET A 100 4.51 12.24 4.29
CA MET A 100 4.62 13.58 3.70
C MET A 100 5.34 14.57 4.61
N GLU A 101 5.24 14.42 5.93
CA GLU A 101 5.93 15.27 6.91
C GLU A 101 7.45 15.13 6.82
N ASP A 102 7.95 13.93 6.49
CA ASP A 102 9.39 13.64 6.36
C ASP A 102 9.92 13.88 4.94
N GLY A 103 9.11 14.48 4.06
CA GLY A 103 9.42 14.77 2.66
C GLY A 103 8.66 13.86 1.70
N ALA A 104 7.99 14.47 0.71
CA ALA A 104 7.12 13.75 -0.23
C ALA A 104 7.85 12.62 -0.97
N PRO A 105 7.41 11.35 -0.86
CA PRO A 105 7.89 10.28 -1.70
C PRO A 105 7.35 10.43 -3.13
N ASP A 106 8.02 9.80 -4.10
CA ASP A 106 7.56 9.80 -5.50
C ASP A 106 6.45 8.76 -5.70
N LEU A 107 6.53 7.64 -4.98
CA LEU A 107 5.51 6.58 -4.94
C LEU A 107 5.26 6.11 -3.51
N VAL A 108 4.08 5.55 -3.26
CA VAL A 108 3.72 4.97 -1.96
C VAL A 108 3.21 3.55 -2.14
N GLN A 109 3.83 2.62 -1.41
CA GLN A 109 3.39 1.23 -1.26
C GLN A 109 2.52 1.11 -0.01
N PHE A 110 1.30 0.63 -0.17
CA PHE A 110 0.44 0.23 0.96
C PHE A 110 0.52 -1.28 1.17
N VAL A 111 0.67 -1.72 2.42
CA VAL A 111 0.70 -3.14 2.78
C VAL A 111 -0.08 -3.36 4.07
N ASP A 112 -0.80 -4.47 4.15
CA ASP A 112 -1.52 -4.86 5.36
C ASP A 112 -0.55 -5.67 6.25
N GLY A 113 -0.64 -5.50 7.57
CA GLY A 113 0.29 -6.05 8.55
C GLY A 113 0.27 -7.57 8.66
N ASP A 114 -0.66 -8.22 7.98
CA ASP A 114 -0.76 -9.66 7.82
C ASP A 114 -0.19 -10.19 6.49
N CYS A 115 0.33 -9.29 5.63
CA CYS A 115 0.88 -9.60 4.31
C CYS A 115 2.40 -9.44 4.26
N GLU A 116 3.05 -10.16 3.36
CA GLU A 116 4.49 -10.04 3.08
C GLU A 116 4.71 -9.54 1.65
N LEU A 117 5.68 -8.65 1.44
CA LEU A 117 6.12 -8.26 0.11
C LEU A 117 7.11 -9.29 -0.44
N VAL A 118 6.84 -9.82 -1.63
CA VAL A 118 7.81 -10.69 -2.30
C VAL A 118 9.05 -9.89 -2.72
N PRO A 119 10.27 -10.45 -2.59
CA PRO A 119 11.50 -9.79 -3.02
C PRO A 119 11.40 -9.22 -4.45
N GLY A 120 11.78 -7.95 -4.64
CA GLY A 120 11.77 -7.28 -5.94
C GLY A 120 10.42 -6.74 -6.41
N TRP A 121 9.33 -6.95 -5.66
CA TRP A 121 8.00 -6.42 -5.99
C TRP A 121 8.01 -4.90 -6.21
N THR A 122 8.54 -4.14 -5.25
CA THR A 122 8.43 -2.68 -5.31
C THR A 122 9.27 -2.09 -6.45
N GLU A 123 10.41 -2.71 -6.77
CA GLU A 123 11.22 -2.34 -7.94
C GLU A 123 10.45 -2.60 -9.24
N ALA A 124 9.84 -3.78 -9.39
CA ALA A 124 9.07 -4.12 -10.58
C ALA A 124 7.85 -3.19 -10.76
N ALA A 125 7.13 -2.89 -9.69
CA ALA A 125 5.99 -1.97 -9.72
C ALA A 125 6.42 -0.55 -10.10
N ALA A 126 7.50 -0.04 -9.51
CA ALA A 126 8.04 1.28 -9.82
C ALA A 126 8.50 1.37 -11.29
N ALA A 127 9.19 0.33 -11.79
CA ALA A 127 9.62 0.27 -13.18
C ALA A 127 8.44 0.27 -14.16
N ALA A 128 7.37 -0.48 -13.85
CA ALA A 128 6.15 -0.49 -14.67
C ALA A 128 5.47 0.89 -14.71
N MET A 129 5.31 1.54 -13.56
CA MET A 129 4.73 2.89 -13.47
C MET A 129 5.60 3.95 -14.15
N GLN A 130 6.92 3.79 -14.13
CA GLN A 130 7.84 4.67 -14.84
C GLN A 130 7.80 4.48 -16.36
N ALA A 131 7.67 3.24 -16.82
CA ALA A 131 7.59 2.91 -18.24
C ALA A 131 6.30 3.44 -18.88
N ASP A 132 5.21 3.50 -18.12
CA ASP A 132 3.93 4.04 -18.57
C ASP A 132 3.37 5.06 -17.56
N PRO A 133 3.59 6.37 -17.80
CA PRO A 133 3.07 7.44 -16.95
C PRO A 133 1.53 7.53 -16.88
N SER A 134 0.79 6.76 -17.69
CA SER A 134 -0.66 6.68 -17.58
C SER A 134 -1.12 5.77 -16.44
N ILE A 135 -0.23 4.92 -15.90
CA ILE A 135 -0.51 4.05 -14.76
C ILE A 135 -0.47 4.87 -13.47
N GLY A 136 -1.63 5.06 -12.84
CA GLY A 136 -1.74 5.72 -11.54
C GLY A 136 -1.52 4.80 -10.34
N ILE A 137 -1.77 3.49 -10.49
CA ILE A 137 -1.69 2.48 -9.42
C ILE A 137 -1.23 1.15 -10.02
N ALA A 138 -0.30 0.48 -9.34
CA ALA A 138 0.08 -0.91 -9.61
C ALA A 138 -0.33 -1.80 -8.43
N THR A 139 -0.83 -3.01 -8.72
CA THR A 139 -1.16 -4.02 -7.71
C THR A 139 -0.53 -5.36 -8.05
N GLY A 140 -0.01 -6.04 -7.04
CA GLY A 140 0.54 -7.38 -7.19
C GLY A 140 -0.54 -8.44 -7.07
N TRP A 141 -0.23 -9.65 -7.52
CA TRP A 141 -0.96 -10.83 -7.10
C TRP A 141 -0.76 -11.08 -5.61
N ARG A 142 -1.81 -11.61 -4.98
CA ARG A 142 -1.76 -12.11 -3.62
C ARG A 142 -1.94 -13.62 -3.67
N THR A 143 -1.10 -14.29 -2.91
CA THR A 143 -1.11 -15.74 -2.76
C THR A 143 -1.33 -16.04 -1.28
N GLU A 144 -2.26 -16.94 -0.99
CA GLU A 144 -2.46 -17.46 0.35
C GLU A 144 -1.25 -18.33 0.73
N ILE A 145 -0.78 -18.23 1.97
CA ILE A 145 0.45 -18.91 2.42
C ILE A 145 0.22 -20.43 2.50
N GLU A 146 -0.97 -20.85 2.91
CA GLU A 146 -1.33 -22.25 3.07
C GLU A 146 -2.64 -22.60 2.32
N PRO A 147 -2.65 -22.55 0.97
CA PRO A 147 -3.89 -22.66 0.20
C PRO A 147 -4.61 -24.00 0.40
N GLU A 148 -3.85 -25.07 0.66
CA GLU A 148 -4.36 -26.43 0.88
C GLU A 148 -4.82 -26.70 2.33
N ARG A 149 -4.71 -25.72 3.24
CA ARG A 149 -4.99 -25.94 4.67
C ARG A 149 -6.45 -26.26 4.94
N ASN A 150 -7.36 -25.56 4.28
CA ASN A 150 -8.81 -25.82 4.31
C ASN A 150 -9.52 -25.03 3.20
N LEU A 151 -10.82 -25.27 3.06
CA LEU A 151 -11.67 -24.64 2.05
C LEU A 151 -11.59 -23.10 2.05
N PHE A 152 -11.50 -22.45 3.21
CA PHE A 152 -11.45 -20.98 3.25
C PHE A 152 -10.13 -20.43 2.68
N HIS A 153 -9.02 -21.14 2.88
CA HIS A 153 -7.72 -20.76 2.33
C HIS A 153 -7.69 -20.99 0.81
N ALA A 154 -8.26 -22.10 0.35
CA ALA A 154 -8.39 -22.38 -1.08
C ALA A 154 -9.29 -21.36 -1.79
N LEU A 155 -10.38 -20.92 -1.14
CA LEU A 155 -11.24 -19.85 -1.67
C LEU A 155 -10.52 -18.50 -1.73
N ALA A 156 -9.73 -18.15 -0.70
CA ALA A 156 -8.92 -16.94 -0.68
C ALA A 156 -7.89 -16.94 -1.81
N GLU A 157 -7.15 -18.05 -1.99
CA GLU A 157 -6.20 -18.22 -3.10
C GLU A 157 -6.87 -18.01 -4.47
N MET A 158 -7.99 -18.70 -4.69
CA MET A 158 -8.74 -18.59 -5.96
C MET A 158 -9.23 -17.15 -6.20
N GLU A 159 -9.73 -16.48 -5.18
CA GLU A 159 -10.27 -15.13 -5.30
C GLU A 159 -9.18 -14.07 -5.51
N TRP A 160 -8.05 -14.22 -4.83
CA TRP A 160 -6.95 -13.26 -4.88
C TRP A 160 -6.06 -13.43 -6.11
N HIS A 161 -6.03 -14.63 -6.71
CA HIS A 161 -5.24 -14.96 -7.89
C HIS A 161 -6.04 -14.79 -9.20
N GLY A 162 -6.58 -13.59 -9.42
CA GLY A 162 -7.34 -13.22 -10.62
C GLY A 162 -6.48 -12.96 -11.88
N PRO A 163 -7.12 -12.81 -13.06
CA PRO A 163 -6.42 -12.53 -14.31
C PRO A 163 -5.67 -11.18 -14.28
N VAL A 164 -4.50 -11.13 -14.92
CA VAL A 164 -3.70 -9.89 -15.06
C VAL A 164 -4.36 -8.95 -16.08
N GLY A 165 -4.32 -7.64 -15.82
CA GLY A 165 -4.64 -6.61 -16.80
C GLY A 165 -5.20 -5.33 -16.19
N ASP A 166 -5.66 -4.43 -17.05
CA ASP A 166 -6.31 -3.17 -16.65
C ASP A 166 -7.59 -3.45 -15.87
N ASP A 167 -7.54 -3.21 -14.57
CA ASP A 167 -8.69 -3.35 -13.68
C ASP A 167 -9.33 -1.99 -13.39
N ARG A 168 -10.65 -1.90 -13.54
CA ARG A 168 -11.42 -0.70 -13.19
C ARG A 168 -11.62 -0.50 -11.69
N VAL A 169 -11.30 -1.53 -10.89
CA VAL A 169 -11.47 -1.56 -9.43
C VAL A 169 -10.32 -2.38 -8.85
N LEU A 170 -9.66 -1.84 -7.81
CA LEU A 170 -8.69 -2.61 -7.03
C LEU A 170 -9.44 -3.70 -6.26
N ARG A 171 -9.26 -4.96 -6.66
CA ARG A 171 -9.98 -6.09 -6.06
C ARG A 171 -9.41 -6.37 -4.68
N GLY A 172 -10.18 -6.10 -3.63
CA GLY A 172 -10.22 -6.91 -2.42
C GLY A 172 -11.50 -7.74 -2.51
N GLY A 173 -11.47 -9.00 -2.10
CA GLY A 173 -12.53 -9.98 -2.35
C GLY A 173 -13.98 -9.48 -2.19
N ARG A 174 -14.89 -10.06 -2.98
CA ARG A 174 -16.33 -9.83 -2.89
C ARG A 174 -16.95 -10.63 -1.75
#